data_AF-A0A8B9BMP9-F1
#
_entry.id   AF-A0A8B9BMP9-F1
#
_cell.length_a   1.000
_cell.length_b   1.000
_cell.length_c   1.000
_cell.angle_alpha   90.00
_cell.angle_beta   90.00
_cell.angle_gamma   90.00
#
_symmetry.space_group_name_H-M   'P 1'
#
loop_
_entity.id
_entity.type
_entity.pdbx_description
1 polymer ?
#
loop_
_entity_poly.entity_id
_entity_poly.type
_entity_poly.pdbx_seq_one_letter_code
_entity_poly.pdbx_strand_id
1 'polypeptide(L)'
;ARGHWSTWPAFASGQTVLKSHKPCCAPGERMSSNKQALLTIPKPRYLEQLESYLRKELQYLDLTKRNSQELRLQPYREIFEFFIDNFKTYKPLLSAIKNEYEATLAHQKETIHALEPLKAMVATVSEECSQQILALQEKEKVEINMLKQEKQHLLKFIDNMKEEKSSLQTQVEHLQTSVAEEYARYLNEYGARKLLLAKLNDMHNEQLNMKRHQVQDVKGEDVVKLTLALKIARQDLTKAQLKLNAMIADYGDVVPRRDFESLEKKYSDLQQETLRKDFDQLRKEYQTLLEIQRETAEERDNFFTELQQAQRSCTPRPNWAKCSEVIPGGADRWGCLAEGKTSDQLVDVLLEEIGTGLLQEMNVFPGWGKGDKVPIYLRHEGEVKNKKLTKKDVVNILKDIWKEKIALEQQRPVLPEFFLSYLQRKYGDTSAMEWSYTLYENMRLCPSNHVMSSFYDILTGKVGNLFGPWNTCILLMAMREAFPLKRQDSIQELIDASRYKLDCTEELIDYKSLFKEDEEGNPEPFVAKIRSQYIREKQEYLRELRNNLGDLIEVNAEDLKAAFCTIDPDIDDQTLDTYVGLAYQVGREQTDQEVVPVDTALERLLAGDVRRVGPAAREESKTDCVEE
;
A
#
# COMPACT_ATOMS: atom_id res chain seq x y z
N ALA A 1 31.44 4.58 -57.19
CA ALA A 1 32.58 4.36 -58.10
C ALA A 1 33.87 4.83 -57.40
N ARG A 2 34.85 3.95 -57.18
CA ARG A 2 36.13 4.28 -56.52
C ARG A 2 37.12 4.77 -57.57
N GLY A 3 37.55 6.02 -57.47
CA GLY A 3 38.60 6.59 -58.34
C GLY A 3 39.99 6.22 -57.82
N HIS A 4 40.83 5.69 -58.70
CA HIS A 4 42.27 5.44 -58.50
C HIS A 4 43.03 6.75 -58.25
N TRP A 5 43.94 6.73 -57.26
CA TRP A 5 44.92 7.80 -57.04
C TRP A 5 46.30 7.23 -57.36
N SER A 6 46.92 7.75 -58.41
CA SER A 6 48.27 7.41 -58.86
C SER A 6 49.34 8.06 -58.00
N THR A 7 50.42 7.30 -57.80
CA THR A 7 51.55 7.48 -56.89
C THR A 7 52.69 8.32 -57.49
N TRP A 8 53.39 9.13 -56.67
CA TRP A 8 54.83 9.58 -56.69
C TRP A 8 55.12 11.10 -56.64
N PRO A 9 56.30 11.55 -56.11
CA PRO A 9 57.36 10.85 -55.33
C PRO A 9 57.30 11.19 -53.82
N ALA A 10 57.56 10.30 -52.85
CA ALA A 10 58.78 9.52 -52.53
C ALA A 10 59.95 10.34 -51.94
N PHE A 11 59.92 10.53 -50.62
CA PHE A 11 61.10 10.41 -49.76
C PHE A 11 60.70 9.60 -48.53
N ALA A 12 61.23 8.39 -48.44
CA ALA A 12 61.05 7.47 -47.33
C ALA A 12 62.31 7.49 -46.46
N SER A 13 62.12 7.62 -45.15
CA SER A 13 63.03 7.07 -44.14
C SER A 13 62.16 6.34 -43.13
N GLY A 14 62.41 5.04 -42.98
CA GLY A 14 61.47 4.06 -42.49
C GLY A 14 61.31 3.93 -40.98
N GLN A 15 60.12 3.42 -40.65
CA GLN A 15 59.74 2.45 -39.60
C GLN A 15 60.27 2.61 -38.17
N THR A 16 59.32 2.77 -37.25
CA THR A 16 59.19 1.84 -36.11
C THR A 16 57.73 1.75 -35.67
N VAL A 17 57.25 0.51 -35.55
CA VAL A 17 55.93 0.09 -35.11
C VAL A 17 55.78 0.32 -33.60
N LEU A 18 54.61 0.75 -33.11
CA LEU A 18 53.90 0.17 -31.95
C LEU A 18 52.61 0.95 -31.54
N LYS A 19 51.53 0.16 -31.49
CA LYS A 19 50.38 0.13 -30.56
C LYS A 19 49.49 1.38 -30.32
N SER A 20 48.20 1.12 -30.61
CA SER A 20 46.99 1.61 -29.95
C SER A 20 47.15 2.23 -28.56
N HIS A 21 46.59 3.43 -28.36
CA HIS A 21 45.65 3.76 -27.26
C HIS A 21 45.04 5.17 -27.47
N LYS A 22 43.75 5.31 -27.10
CA LYS A 22 42.98 6.58 -27.02
C LYS A 22 43.70 7.61 -26.12
N PRO A 23 43.34 8.91 -26.24
CA PRO A 23 42.98 9.61 -24.99
C PRO A 23 41.90 10.70 -25.11
N CYS A 24 41.08 10.80 -24.06
CA CYS A 24 40.62 12.09 -23.53
C CYS A 24 41.51 12.43 -22.33
N CYS A 25 42.04 13.66 -22.24
CA CYS A 25 42.27 14.49 -21.04
C CYS A 25 43.34 15.58 -21.28
N ALA A 26 43.20 16.65 -20.48
CA ALA A 26 43.76 18.00 -20.60
C ALA A 26 45.29 18.15 -20.80
N PRO A 27 45.75 19.29 -21.37
CA PRO A 27 47.15 19.51 -21.65
C PRO A 27 47.90 20.04 -20.42
N GLY A 28 48.75 19.19 -19.85
CA GLY A 28 49.86 19.60 -19.00
C GLY A 28 51.03 20.06 -19.86
N GLU A 29 51.61 21.21 -19.51
CA GLU A 29 52.81 21.78 -20.12
C GLU A 29 53.95 20.75 -20.17
N ARG A 30 54.43 20.45 -21.39
CA ARG A 30 55.74 19.83 -21.59
C ARG A 30 56.50 20.62 -22.66
N MET A 31 57.48 21.39 -22.19
CA MET A 31 58.65 21.75 -23.00
C MET A 31 59.35 20.47 -23.46
N SER A 32 59.55 20.32 -24.77
CA SER A 32 60.54 19.40 -25.30
C SER A 32 61.20 20.01 -26.53
N SER A 33 62.46 20.31 -26.34
CA SER A 33 63.49 20.49 -27.35
C SER A 33 63.57 19.27 -28.28
N ASN A 34 63.38 19.47 -29.58
CA ASN A 34 64.05 18.65 -30.59
C ASN A 34 64.29 19.46 -31.87
N LYS A 35 65.53 19.93 -31.99
CA LYS A 35 66.12 20.35 -33.26
C LYS A 35 66.44 19.09 -34.06
N GLN A 36 65.64 18.75 -35.06
CA GLN A 36 66.09 17.94 -36.19
C GLN A 36 65.72 18.65 -37.48
N ALA A 37 66.75 18.86 -38.29
CA ALA A 37 66.76 19.64 -39.51
C ALA A 37 65.86 19.00 -40.57
N LEU A 38 64.70 19.61 -40.81
CA LEU A 38 64.03 19.52 -42.10
C LEU A 38 64.60 20.65 -42.96
N LEU A 39 65.09 20.28 -44.15
CA LEU A 39 65.59 21.18 -45.18
C LEU A 39 64.73 22.45 -45.28
N THR A 40 65.30 23.58 -44.90
CA THR A 40 64.71 24.92 -45.00
C THR A 40 64.54 25.28 -46.47
N ILE A 41 63.44 24.83 -47.07
CA ILE A 41 62.83 25.56 -48.18
C ILE A 41 62.47 26.92 -47.59
N PRO A 42 63.02 28.05 -48.12
CA PRO A 42 62.65 29.36 -47.62
C PRO A 42 61.13 29.50 -47.73
N LYS A 43 60.48 29.88 -46.62
CA LYS A 43 59.03 30.05 -46.60
C LYS A 43 58.64 31.00 -47.74
N PRO A 44 57.60 30.67 -48.53
CA PRO A 44 57.13 31.58 -49.56
C PRO A 44 56.78 32.93 -48.93
N ARG A 45 57.29 34.03 -49.47
CA ARG A 45 57.07 35.39 -48.94
C ARG A 45 55.58 35.70 -48.71
N TYR A 46 54.71 35.13 -49.55
CA TYR A 46 53.26 35.28 -49.42
C TYR A 46 52.69 34.61 -48.15
N LEU A 47 53.21 33.44 -47.76
CA LEU A 47 52.81 32.75 -46.53
C LEU A 47 53.25 33.55 -45.29
N GLU A 48 54.44 34.14 -45.33
CA GLU A 48 54.94 34.99 -44.23
C GLU A 48 54.10 36.25 -44.05
N GLN A 49 53.62 36.84 -45.17
CA GLN A 49 52.72 37.99 -45.14
C GLN A 49 51.37 37.63 -44.51
N LEU A 50 50.74 36.52 -44.92
CA LEU A 50 49.48 36.05 -44.34
C LEU A 50 49.61 35.70 -42.85
N GLU A 51 50.69 35.03 -42.44
CA GLU A 51 50.95 34.73 -41.03
C GLU A 51 51.18 36.00 -40.19
N SER A 52 51.85 37.01 -40.76
CA SER A 52 52.08 38.29 -40.07
C SER A 52 50.79 39.09 -39.90
N TYR A 53 49.89 39.03 -40.90
CA TYR A 53 48.57 39.65 -40.86
C TYR A 53 47.69 38.97 -39.79
N LEU A 54 47.67 37.64 -39.75
CA LEU A 54 46.93 36.86 -38.75
C LEU A 54 47.33 37.23 -37.32
N ARG A 55 48.64 37.29 -37.07
CA ARG A 55 49.16 37.59 -35.73
C ARG A 55 48.79 38.99 -35.27
N LYS A 56 48.77 39.97 -36.19
CA LYS A 56 48.35 41.34 -35.89
C LYS A 56 46.86 41.39 -35.58
N GLU A 57 46.00 40.84 -36.43
CA GLU A 57 44.55 40.84 -36.22
C GLU A 57 44.15 40.09 -34.93
N LEU A 58 44.77 38.96 -34.63
CA LEU A 58 44.52 38.23 -33.38
C LEU A 58 45.01 38.96 -32.12
N GLN A 59 46.00 39.86 -32.22
CA GLN A 59 46.46 40.69 -31.10
C GLN A 59 45.51 41.86 -30.79
N TYR A 60 44.71 42.30 -31.76
CA TYR A 60 43.71 43.37 -31.58
C TYR A 60 42.38 42.87 -31.01
N LEU A 61 42.15 41.55 -30.93
CA LEU A 61 40.90 40.98 -30.41
C LEU A 61 40.87 40.89 -28.87
N ASP A 62 39.78 41.36 -28.28
CA ASP A 62 39.54 41.31 -26.84
C ASP A 62 39.01 39.92 -26.41
N LEU A 63 39.87 39.15 -25.74
CA LEU A 63 39.61 37.74 -25.38
C LEU A 63 38.73 37.57 -24.14
N THR A 64 38.37 38.66 -23.47
CA THR A 64 37.58 38.65 -22.22
C THR A 64 36.08 38.45 -22.43
N LYS A 65 35.58 38.60 -23.68
CA LYS A 65 34.16 38.43 -24.01
C LYS A 65 33.75 36.95 -24.12
N ARG A 66 32.50 36.65 -23.74
CA ARG A 66 31.87 35.31 -23.79
C ARG A 66 31.93 34.65 -25.19
N ASN A 67 32.08 35.45 -26.26
CA ASN A 67 32.13 35.01 -27.65
C ASN A 67 33.56 35.04 -28.24
N SER A 68 34.60 34.99 -27.40
CA SER A 68 36.00 35.11 -27.81
C SER A 68 36.44 34.10 -28.88
N GLN A 69 35.86 32.89 -28.87
CA GLN A 69 36.11 31.87 -29.88
C GLN A 69 35.49 32.22 -31.24
N GLU A 70 34.29 32.82 -31.28
CA GLU A 70 33.66 33.23 -32.53
C GLU A 70 34.35 34.44 -33.15
N LEU A 71 34.79 35.39 -32.31
CA LEU A 71 35.53 36.57 -32.76
C LEU A 71 36.88 36.20 -33.38
N ARG A 72 37.51 35.13 -32.89
CA ARG A 72 38.75 34.58 -33.47
C ARG A 72 38.54 34.01 -34.87
N LEU A 73 37.37 33.46 -35.19
CA LEU A 73 37.14 32.84 -36.51
C LEU A 73 37.19 33.85 -37.66
N GLN A 74 36.92 35.13 -37.40
CA GLN A 74 36.85 36.16 -38.44
C GLN A 74 38.22 36.42 -39.14
N PRO A 75 39.33 36.68 -38.42
CA PRO A 75 40.66 36.75 -39.03
C PRO A 75 41.07 35.48 -39.78
N TYR A 76 40.72 34.30 -39.26
CA TYR A 76 41.01 33.03 -39.93
C TYR A 76 40.19 32.86 -41.23
N ARG A 77 38.93 33.31 -41.28
CA ARG A 77 38.09 33.30 -42.49
C ARG A 77 38.67 34.22 -43.56
N GLU A 78 39.08 35.42 -43.18
CA GLU A 78 39.66 36.40 -44.11
C GLU A 78 40.97 35.90 -44.72
N ILE A 79 41.85 35.31 -43.91
CA ILE A 79 43.10 34.73 -44.40
C ILE A 79 42.87 33.49 -45.25
N PHE A 80 41.88 32.67 -44.91
CA PHE A 80 41.53 31.51 -45.73
C PHE A 80 40.96 31.95 -47.09
N GLU A 81 40.22 33.05 -47.15
CA GLU A 81 39.75 33.63 -48.42
C GLU A 81 40.92 34.15 -49.26
N PHE A 82 41.82 34.93 -48.66
CA PHE A 82 43.04 35.39 -49.34
C PHE A 82 43.92 34.22 -49.79
N PHE A 83 43.94 33.11 -49.04
CA PHE A 83 44.64 31.90 -49.44
C PHE A 83 43.97 31.25 -50.66
N ILE A 84 42.66 31.04 -50.63
CA ILE A 84 41.87 30.43 -51.71
C ILE A 84 41.98 31.22 -53.02
N ASP A 85 41.93 32.55 -52.94
CA ASP A 85 41.99 33.45 -54.10
C ASP A 85 43.28 33.31 -54.92
N ASN A 86 44.38 32.88 -54.29
CA ASN A 86 45.67 32.70 -54.96
C ASN A 86 45.79 31.33 -55.68
N PHE A 87 44.93 30.35 -55.38
CA PHE A 87 44.97 29.02 -56.01
C PHE A 87 44.02 28.91 -57.20
N LYS A 88 44.48 29.27 -58.40
CA LYS A 88 43.61 29.32 -59.60
C LYS A 88 42.97 27.97 -59.99
N THR A 89 43.65 26.84 -59.79
CA THR A 89 43.18 25.49 -60.17
C THR A 89 42.31 24.81 -59.11
N TYR A 90 42.60 25.03 -57.82
CA TYR A 90 41.91 24.36 -56.70
C TYR A 90 40.85 25.24 -56.01
N LYS A 91 40.74 26.52 -56.40
CA LYS A 91 39.78 27.49 -55.84
C LYS A 91 38.34 26.98 -55.76
N PRO A 92 37.74 26.36 -56.80
CA PRO A 92 36.35 25.89 -56.71
C PRO A 92 36.14 24.86 -55.60
N LEU A 93 37.08 23.92 -55.42
CA LEU A 93 37.01 22.88 -54.39
C LEU A 93 37.18 23.47 -52.99
N LEU A 94 38.19 24.32 -52.79
CA LEU A 94 38.45 24.94 -51.48
C LEU A 94 37.32 25.89 -51.06
N SER A 95 36.73 26.62 -52.02
CA SER A 95 35.56 27.47 -51.78
C SER A 95 34.33 26.65 -51.42
N ALA A 96 34.09 25.52 -52.10
CA ALA A 96 33.00 24.61 -51.77
C ALA A 96 33.14 24.05 -50.34
N ILE A 97 34.35 23.62 -49.96
CA ILE A 97 34.64 23.14 -48.59
C ILE A 97 34.39 24.27 -47.57
N LYS A 98 34.89 25.49 -47.84
CA LYS A 98 34.68 26.66 -46.97
C LYS A 98 33.18 26.94 -46.77
N ASN A 99 32.43 26.97 -47.86
CA ASN A 99 31.00 27.30 -47.85
C ASN A 99 30.18 26.27 -47.05
N GLU A 100 30.50 24.97 -47.15
CA GLU A 100 29.84 23.93 -46.35
C GLU A 100 30.06 24.12 -44.84
N TYR A 101 31.30 24.44 -44.43
CA TYR A 101 31.58 24.73 -43.02
C TYR A 101 30.91 26.03 -42.55
N GLU A 102 30.87 27.07 -43.39
CA GLU A 102 30.20 28.33 -43.07
C GLU A 102 28.68 28.15 -42.94
N ALA A 103 28.06 27.37 -43.83
CA ALA A 103 26.65 27.03 -43.76
C ALA A 103 26.32 26.23 -42.49
N THR A 104 27.16 25.25 -42.15
CA THR A 104 27.00 24.44 -40.92
C THR A 104 27.13 25.30 -39.66
N LEU A 105 28.11 26.21 -39.61
CA LEU A 105 28.30 27.13 -38.48
C LEU A 105 27.11 28.11 -38.34
N ALA A 106 26.57 28.60 -39.46
CA ALA A 106 25.39 29.48 -39.45
C ALA A 106 24.16 28.74 -38.87
N HIS A 107 23.92 27.52 -39.33
CA HIS A 107 22.83 26.68 -38.82
C HIS A 107 22.97 26.39 -37.31
N GLN A 108 24.19 26.12 -36.84
CA GLN A 108 24.45 25.91 -35.41
C GLN A 108 24.17 27.18 -34.58
N LYS A 109 24.56 28.37 -35.06
CA LYS A 109 24.26 29.64 -34.39
C LYS A 109 22.76 29.90 -34.29
N GLU A 110 22.03 29.64 -35.37
CA GLU A 110 20.57 29.79 -35.39
C GLU A 110 19.89 28.82 -34.41
N THR A 111 20.38 27.58 -34.33
CA THR A 111 19.93 26.59 -33.35
C THR A 111 20.20 27.05 -31.91
N ILE A 112 21.38 27.61 -31.63
CA ILE A 112 21.72 28.15 -30.30
C ILE A 112 20.79 29.32 -29.94
N HIS A 113 20.55 30.25 -30.87
CA HIS A 113 19.64 31.36 -30.66
C HIS A 113 18.19 30.92 -30.39
N ALA A 114 17.73 29.86 -31.07
CA ALA A 114 16.41 29.29 -30.81
C ALA A 114 16.30 28.62 -29.43
N LEU A 115 17.40 28.13 -28.86
CA LEU A 115 17.43 27.49 -27.53
C LEU A 115 17.49 28.50 -26.38
N GLU A 116 17.99 29.72 -26.59
CA GLU A 116 18.08 30.79 -25.58
C GLU A 116 16.72 31.13 -24.91
N PRO A 117 15.62 31.38 -25.66
CA PRO A 117 14.32 31.66 -25.05
C PRO A 117 13.73 30.45 -24.30
N LEU A 118 13.99 29.22 -24.75
CA LEU A 118 13.58 28.02 -24.00
C LEU A 118 14.30 27.96 -22.64
N LYS A 119 15.60 28.26 -22.58
CA LYS A 119 16.32 28.32 -21.30
C LYS A 119 15.75 29.38 -20.37
N ALA A 120 15.39 30.54 -20.90
CA ALA A 120 14.75 31.60 -20.12
C ALA A 120 13.39 31.15 -19.56
N MET A 121 12.55 30.52 -20.39
CA MET A 121 11.25 30.00 -19.99
C MET A 121 11.37 28.89 -18.91
N VAL A 122 12.34 27.99 -19.04
CA VAL A 122 12.59 26.97 -18.01
C VAL A 122 13.03 27.61 -16.70
N ALA A 123 13.84 28.66 -16.74
CA ALA A 123 14.25 29.39 -15.54
C ALA A 123 13.06 30.07 -14.85
N THR A 124 12.17 30.73 -15.62
CA THR A 124 10.98 31.39 -15.04
C THR A 124 10.01 30.38 -14.44
N VAL A 125 9.72 29.28 -15.14
CA VAL A 125 8.83 28.21 -14.61
C VAL A 125 9.45 27.57 -13.37
N SER A 126 10.76 27.34 -13.35
CA SER A 126 11.45 26.81 -12.17
C SER A 126 11.33 27.76 -10.96
N GLU A 127 11.40 29.07 -11.18
CA GLU A 127 11.26 30.07 -10.13
C GLU A 127 9.82 30.16 -9.62
N GLU A 128 8.83 30.11 -10.52
CA GLU A 128 7.40 30.05 -10.17
C GLU A 128 7.07 28.80 -9.33
N CYS A 129 7.54 27.62 -9.74
CA CYS A 129 7.39 26.39 -8.96
C CYS A 129 8.04 26.52 -7.56
N SER A 130 9.23 27.13 -7.49
CA SER A 130 9.92 27.35 -6.21
C SER A 130 9.11 28.27 -5.29
N GLN A 131 8.50 29.33 -5.83
CA GLN A 131 7.62 30.24 -5.09
C GLN A 131 6.35 29.54 -4.58
N GLN A 132 5.74 28.68 -5.42
CA GLN A 132 4.56 27.90 -5.01
C GLN A 132 4.88 26.93 -3.86
N ILE A 133 6.02 26.25 -3.92
CA ILE A 133 6.48 25.36 -2.85
C ILE A 133 6.65 26.14 -1.54
N LEU A 134 7.30 27.31 -1.58
CA LEU A 134 7.47 28.14 -0.39
C LEU A 134 6.13 28.64 0.19
N ALA A 135 5.19 29.01 -0.67
CA ALA A 135 3.86 29.44 -0.24
C ALA A 135 3.07 28.31 0.44
N LEU A 136 3.18 27.08 -0.06
CA LEU A 136 2.57 25.90 0.56
C LEU A 136 3.20 25.60 1.92
N GLN A 137 4.54 25.64 2.01
CA GLN A 137 5.26 25.41 3.27
C GLN A 137 4.87 26.42 4.36
N GLU A 138 4.66 27.69 4.02
CA GLU A 138 4.23 28.69 5.01
C GLU A 138 2.79 28.43 5.47
N LYS A 139 1.88 28.02 4.57
CA LYS A 139 0.51 27.62 4.94
C LYS A 139 0.51 26.42 5.89
N GLU A 140 1.26 25.37 5.56
CA GLU A 140 1.40 24.17 6.40
C GLU A 140 1.95 24.53 7.79
N LYS A 141 2.93 25.43 7.86
CA LYS A 141 3.51 25.88 9.12
C LYS A 141 2.49 26.62 10.00
N VAL A 142 1.64 27.46 9.41
CA VAL A 142 0.56 28.14 10.13
C VAL A 142 -0.45 27.12 10.67
N GLU A 143 -0.86 26.16 9.85
CA GLU A 143 -1.79 25.09 10.24
C GLU A 143 -1.23 24.22 11.38
N ILE A 144 0.03 23.77 11.26
CA ILE A 144 0.72 23.02 12.32
C ILE A 144 0.75 23.81 13.63
N ASN A 145 0.96 25.13 13.58
CA ASN A 145 0.97 25.95 14.78
C ASN A 145 -0.42 26.08 15.40
N MET A 146 -1.48 26.21 14.61
CA MET A 146 -2.86 26.22 15.12
C MET A 146 -3.22 24.88 15.77
N LEU A 147 -2.94 23.76 15.10
CA LEU A 147 -3.18 22.43 15.65
C LEU A 147 -2.39 22.17 16.94
N LYS A 148 -1.17 22.69 17.05
CA LYS A 148 -0.38 22.62 18.29
C LYS A 148 -1.04 23.41 19.43
N GLN A 149 -1.58 24.60 19.16
CA GLN A 149 -2.29 25.40 20.16
C GLN A 149 -3.59 24.70 20.61
N GLU A 150 -4.35 24.14 19.68
CA GLU A 150 -5.57 23.40 19.98
C GLU A 150 -5.27 22.13 20.80
N LYS A 151 -4.23 21.36 20.43
CA LYS A 151 -3.76 20.22 21.22
C LYS A 151 -3.42 20.63 22.66
N GLN A 152 -2.71 21.75 22.85
CA GLN A 152 -2.38 22.25 24.19
C GLN A 152 -3.63 22.66 24.97
N HIS A 153 -4.60 23.29 24.31
CA HIS A 153 -5.87 23.66 24.92
C HIS A 153 -6.66 22.42 25.38
N LEU A 154 -6.78 21.41 24.52
CA LEU A 154 -7.49 20.17 24.82
C LEU A 154 -6.82 19.38 25.94
N LEU A 155 -5.47 19.34 25.99
CA LEU A 155 -4.76 18.70 27.10
C LEU A 155 -5.05 19.38 28.44
N LYS A 156 -5.03 20.72 28.50
CA LYS A 156 -5.41 21.46 29.71
C LYS A 156 -6.85 21.18 30.14
N PHE A 157 -7.76 21.06 29.18
CA PHE A 157 -9.15 20.72 29.46
C PHE A 157 -9.28 19.31 30.04
N ILE A 158 -8.58 18.33 29.47
CA ILE A 158 -8.54 16.95 30.00
C ILE A 158 -8.01 16.93 31.43
N ASP A 159 -6.94 17.67 31.71
CA ASP A 159 -6.35 17.73 33.05
C ASP A 159 -7.32 18.34 34.06
N ASN A 160 -7.99 19.46 33.71
CA ASN A 160 -9.03 20.05 34.55
C ASN A 160 -10.18 19.07 34.84
N MET A 161 -10.68 18.37 33.81
CA MET A 161 -11.76 17.38 33.99
C MET A 161 -11.32 16.18 34.87
N LYS A 162 -10.04 15.79 34.80
CA LYS A 162 -9.47 14.74 35.66
C LYS A 162 -9.38 15.19 37.12
N GLU A 163 -8.97 16.44 37.35
CA GLU A 163 -8.93 17.05 38.69
C GLU A 163 -10.35 17.18 39.28
N GLU A 164 -11.32 17.62 38.49
CA GLU A 164 -12.73 17.66 38.91
C GLU A 164 -13.23 16.26 39.28
N LYS A 165 -12.95 15.24 38.45
CA LYS A 165 -13.31 13.85 38.73
C LYS A 165 -12.69 13.34 40.04
N SER A 166 -11.40 13.59 40.28
CA SER A 166 -10.74 13.15 41.51
C SER A 166 -11.32 13.87 42.75
N SER A 167 -11.64 15.15 42.62
CA SER A 167 -12.27 15.93 43.69
C SER A 167 -13.66 15.40 44.05
N LEU A 168 -14.49 15.10 43.05
CA LEU A 168 -15.83 14.54 43.24
C LEU A 168 -15.76 13.14 43.83
N GLN A 169 -14.80 12.33 43.38
CA GLN A 169 -14.61 10.98 43.92
C GLN A 169 -14.21 11.01 45.40
N THR A 170 -13.35 11.96 45.79
CA THR A 170 -13.00 12.17 47.22
C THR A 170 -14.23 12.57 48.04
N GLN A 171 -15.12 13.41 47.49
CA GLN A 171 -16.37 13.77 48.16
C GLN A 171 -17.32 12.58 48.30
N VAL A 172 -17.43 11.73 47.28
CA VAL A 172 -18.24 10.50 47.32
C VAL A 172 -17.72 9.56 48.40
N GLU A 173 -16.41 9.34 48.48
CA GLU A 173 -15.80 8.49 49.52
C GLU A 173 -16.06 9.04 50.93
N HIS A 174 -15.97 10.36 51.11
CA HIS A 174 -16.29 11.00 52.38
C HIS A 174 -17.77 10.81 52.77
N LEU A 175 -18.69 11.03 51.84
CA LEU A 175 -20.13 10.82 52.07
C LEU A 175 -20.45 9.36 52.38
N GLN A 176 -19.84 8.40 51.69
CA GLN A 176 -20.00 6.98 51.98
C GLN A 176 -19.55 6.64 53.41
N THR A 177 -18.42 7.21 53.84
CA THR A 177 -17.90 7.01 55.20
C THR A 177 -18.85 7.62 56.24
N SER A 178 -19.31 8.85 56.03
CA SER A 178 -20.26 9.52 56.91
C SER A 178 -21.58 8.75 57.03
N VAL A 179 -22.10 8.24 55.91
CA VAL A 179 -23.31 7.41 55.90
C VAL A 179 -23.09 6.12 56.69
N ALA A 180 -21.94 5.46 56.53
CA ALA A 180 -21.60 4.25 57.29
C ALA A 180 -21.53 4.51 58.80
N GLU A 181 -20.95 5.65 59.20
CA GLU A 181 -20.90 6.08 60.61
C GLU A 181 -22.30 6.31 61.18
N GLU A 182 -23.18 7.00 60.45
CA GLU A 182 -24.58 7.22 60.88
C GLU A 182 -25.36 5.89 60.98
N TYR A 183 -25.17 4.96 60.03
CA TYR A 183 -25.75 3.62 60.13
C TYR A 183 -25.27 2.86 61.38
N ALA A 184 -23.97 2.97 61.71
CA ALA A 184 -23.43 2.35 62.92
C ALA A 184 -24.04 2.96 64.19
N ARG A 185 -24.21 4.29 64.24
CA ARG A 185 -24.90 4.98 65.34
C ARG A 185 -26.35 4.52 65.48
N TYR A 186 -27.08 4.45 64.37
CA TYR A 186 -28.45 3.95 64.36
C TYR A 186 -28.56 2.52 64.91
N LEU A 187 -27.67 1.61 64.49
CA LEU A 187 -27.66 0.23 64.99
C LEU A 187 -27.37 0.16 66.50
N ASN A 188 -26.43 0.97 66.99
CA ASN A 188 -26.12 1.06 68.41
C ASN A 188 -27.33 1.56 69.22
N GLU A 189 -28.00 2.63 68.76
CA GLU A 189 -29.22 3.14 69.39
C GLU A 189 -30.35 2.11 69.35
N TYR A 190 -30.56 1.45 68.21
CA TYR A 190 -31.57 0.41 68.05
C TYR A 190 -31.32 -0.75 69.03
N GLY A 191 -30.07 -1.21 69.15
CA GLY A 191 -29.66 -2.23 70.10
C GLY A 191 -29.94 -1.82 71.55
N ALA A 192 -29.60 -0.58 71.93
CA ALA A 192 -29.88 -0.03 73.25
C ALA A 192 -31.40 0.04 73.53
N ARG A 193 -32.21 0.50 72.57
CA ARG A 193 -33.68 0.54 72.68
C ARG A 193 -34.28 -0.86 72.84
N LYS A 194 -33.80 -1.84 72.08
CA LYS A 194 -34.25 -3.24 72.19
C LYS A 194 -33.97 -3.80 73.58
N LEU A 195 -32.80 -3.51 74.15
CA LEU A 195 -32.42 -3.95 75.50
C LEU A 195 -33.25 -3.25 76.58
N LEU A 196 -33.53 -1.96 76.44
CA LEU A 196 -34.44 -1.23 77.32
C LEU A 196 -35.87 -1.77 77.27
N LEU A 197 -36.38 -2.08 76.07
CA LEU A 197 -37.70 -2.68 75.90
C LEU A 197 -37.78 -4.06 76.55
N ALA A 198 -36.75 -4.90 76.39
CA ALA A 198 -36.68 -6.18 77.09
C ALA A 198 -36.75 -6.01 78.61
N LYS A 199 -35.94 -5.10 79.16
CA LYS A 199 -35.95 -4.79 80.61
C LYS A 199 -37.29 -4.22 81.08
N LEU A 200 -37.93 -3.35 80.31
CA LEU A 200 -39.27 -2.84 80.62
C LEU A 200 -40.31 -3.96 80.65
N ASN A 201 -40.21 -4.90 79.71
CA ASN A 201 -41.12 -6.04 79.63
C ASN A 201 -40.91 -7.00 80.81
N ASP A 202 -39.66 -7.24 81.21
CA ASP A 202 -39.32 -8.02 82.41
C ASP A 202 -39.89 -7.35 83.67
N MET A 203 -39.66 -6.04 83.84
CA MET A 203 -40.26 -5.28 84.95
C MET A 203 -41.79 -5.29 84.90
N HIS A 204 -42.40 -5.25 83.71
CA HIS A 204 -43.85 -5.32 83.56
C HIS A 204 -44.37 -6.71 83.94
N ASN A 205 -43.68 -7.79 83.55
CA ASN A 205 -44.00 -9.15 83.95
C ASN A 205 -43.85 -9.34 85.46
N GLU A 206 -42.83 -8.76 86.07
CA GLU A 206 -42.66 -8.72 87.53
C GLU A 206 -43.81 -7.95 88.19
N GLN A 207 -44.20 -6.79 87.66
CA GLN A 207 -45.36 -6.03 88.14
C GLN A 207 -46.68 -6.77 87.93
N LEU A 208 -46.86 -7.49 86.82
CA LEU A 208 -48.04 -8.32 86.58
C LEU A 208 -48.06 -9.53 87.51
N ASN A 209 -46.91 -10.10 87.84
CA ASN A 209 -46.79 -11.11 88.88
C ASN A 209 -47.12 -10.53 90.25
N MET A 210 -46.65 -9.32 90.59
CA MET A 210 -47.01 -8.62 91.84
C MET A 210 -48.48 -8.20 91.88
N LYS A 211 -49.06 -7.75 90.76
CA LYS A 211 -50.49 -7.45 90.62
C LYS A 211 -51.35 -8.71 90.61
N ARG A 212 -50.87 -9.86 90.13
CA ARG A 212 -51.53 -11.16 90.35
C ARG A 212 -51.60 -11.51 91.84
N HIS A 213 -50.69 -10.99 92.66
CA HIS A 213 -50.77 -11.06 94.13
C HIS A 213 -51.58 -9.91 94.76
N GLN A 214 -52.02 -8.90 94.00
CA GLN A 214 -52.72 -7.70 94.48
C GLN A 214 -54.08 -7.42 93.82
N VAL A 215 -54.57 -8.26 92.89
CA VAL A 215 -55.87 -8.09 92.23
C VAL A 215 -56.83 -9.18 92.71
N GLN A 216 -57.26 -9.01 93.95
CA GLN A 216 -58.66 -9.19 94.33
C GLN A 216 -59.20 -7.76 94.50
N ASP A 217 -60.28 -7.42 93.80
CA ASP A 217 -60.87 -6.07 93.62
C ASP A 217 -60.07 -5.12 92.70
N VAL A 218 -60.62 -4.48 91.65
CA VAL A 218 -61.96 -3.91 91.42
C VAL A 218 -62.30 -4.00 89.92
N LYS A 219 -63.54 -4.38 89.62
CA LYS A 219 -64.15 -4.33 88.29
C LYS A 219 -64.55 -2.89 87.90
N GLY A 220 -64.42 -2.57 86.61
CA GLY A 220 -65.32 -1.66 85.90
C GLY A 220 -64.78 -0.27 85.61
N GLU A 221 -64.02 -0.12 84.52
CA GLU A 221 -63.92 1.19 83.88
C GLU A 221 -65.26 1.55 83.22
N ASP A 222 -65.79 2.69 83.64
CA ASP A 222 -67.09 3.22 83.26
C ASP A 222 -67.13 3.54 81.75
N VAL A 223 -68.00 2.84 81.01
CA VAL A 223 -68.21 2.99 79.56
C VAL A 223 -68.46 4.45 79.18
N VAL A 224 -69.05 5.23 80.08
CA VAL A 224 -69.33 6.66 79.89
C VAL A 224 -68.04 7.48 79.75
N LYS A 225 -66.98 7.15 80.51
CA LYS A 225 -65.69 7.85 80.46
C LYS A 225 -64.97 7.61 79.14
N LEU A 226 -65.02 6.39 78.62
CA LEU A 226 -64.47 6.03 77.31
C LEU A 226 -65.22 6.75 76.17
N THR A 227 -66.55 6.81 76.23
CA THR A 227 -67.31 7.60 75.24
C THR A 227 -67.03 9.10 75.31
N LEU A 228 -66.82 9.65 76.51
CA LEU A 228 -66.46 11.06 76.69
C LEU A 228 -65.05 11.34 76.14
N ALA A 229 -64.07 10.50 76.45
CA ALA A 229 -62.71 10.62 75.93
C ALA A 229 -62.66 10.50 74.40
N LEU A 230 -63.40 9.57 73.81
CA LEU A 230 -63.49 9.41 72.36
C LEU A 230 -64.13 10.62 71.67
N LYS A 231 -65.13 11.25 72.31
CA LYS A 231 -65.73 12.50 71.80
C LYS A 231 -64.74 13.66 71.85
N ILE A 232 -63.97 13.78 72.93
CA ILE A 232 -62.93 14.81 73.07
C ILE A 232 -61.83 14.59 72.03
N ALA A 233 -61.33 13.37 71.87
CA ALA A 233 -60.30 13.04 70.87
C ALA A 233 -60.76 13.37 69.43
N ARG A 234 -62.02 13.09 69.08
CA ARG A 234 -62.59 13.46 67.78
C ARG A 234 -62.67 14.98 67.58
N GLN A 235 -63.06 15.72 68.63
CA GLN A 235 -63.09 17.19 68.57
C GLN A 235 -61.69 17.79 68.43
N ASP A 236 -60.71 17.26 69.15
CA ASP A 236 -59.34 17.74 69.08
C ASP A 236 -58.68 17.40 67.74
N LEU A 237 -58.96 16.22 67.17
CA LEU A 237 -58.59 15.88 65.79
C LEU A 237 -59.15 16.91 64.80
N THR A 238 -60.42 17.25 64.93
CA THR A 238 -61.08 18.20 64.02
C THR A 238 -60.46 19.60 64.16
N LYS A 239 -60.17 20.04 65.39
CA LYS A 239 -59.47 21.31 65.65
C LYS A 239 -58.05 21.32 65.07
N ALA A 240 -57.31 20.22 65.21
CA ALA A 240 -55.97 20.09 64.65
C ALA A 240 -55.99 20.11 63.12
N GLN A 241 -56.95 19.41 62.50
CA GLN A 241 -57.15 19.42 61.03
C GLN A 241 -57.51 20.81 60.52
N LEU A 242 -58.37 21.55 61.22
CA LEU A 242 -58.71 22.93 60.85
C LEU A 242 -57.50 23.86 60.95
N LYS A 243 -56.68 23.74 62.02
CA LYS A 243 -55.45 24.52 62.16
C LYS A 243 -54.43 24.17 61.08
N LEU A 244 -54.29 22.88 60.74
CA LEU A 244 -53.39 22.44 59.68
C LEU A 244 -53.84 22.97 58.32
N ASN A 245 -55.14 22.92 58.01
CA ASN A 245 -55.67 23.46 56.76
C ASN A 245 -55.53 24.98 56.69
N ALA A 246 -55.73 25.69 57.80
CA ALA A 246 -55.46 27.12 57.89
C ALA A 246 -53.98 27.42 57.66
N MET A 247 -53.07 26.68 58.29
CA MET A 247 -51.64 26.79 58.07
C MET A 247 -51.28 26.50 56.61
N ILE A 248 -51.77 25.42 56.00
CA ILE A 248 -51.51 25.11 54.58
C ILE A 248 -51.98 26.24 53.66
N ALA A 249 -53.14 26.84 53.94
CA ALA A 249 -53.65 27.99 53.18
C ALA A 249 -52.78 29.24 53.38
N ASP A 250 -52.40 29.55 54.62
CA ASP A 250 -51.55 30.70 54.97
C ASP A 250 -50.14 30.55 54.35
N TYR A 251 -49.60 29.33 54.30
CA TYR A 251 -48.31 29.01 53.68
C TYR A 251 -48.38 28.88 52.15
N GLY A 252 -49.58 28.81 51.56
CA GLY A 252 -49.77 28.75 50.11
C GLY A 252 -49.45 30.06 49.40
N ASP A 253 -49.61 31.20 50.08
CA ASP A 253 -49.52 32.54 49.48
C ASP A 253 -48.31 33.36 49.98
N VAL A 254 -47.35 32.72 50.66
CA VAL A 254 -46.13 33.39 51.13
C VAL A 254 -45.12 33.50 49.98
N VAL A 255 -44.63 34.72 49.84
CA VAL A 255 -43.72 35.26 48.81
C VAL A 255 -42.58 34.31 48.33
N PRO A 256 -41.94 33.45 49.16
CA PRO A 256 -40.82 32.63 48.69
C PRO A 256 -41.14 31.59 47.61
N ARG A 257 -42.34 30.99 47.61
CA ARG A 257 -42.69 29.95 46.63
C ARG A 257 -43.07 30.54 45.28
N ARG A 258 -43.86 31.61 45.27
CA ARG A 258 -44.25 32.33 44.06
C ARG A 258 -43.03 32.91 43.34
N ASP A 259 -42.12 33.52 44.09
CA ASP A 259 -40.91 34.10 43.51
C ASP A 259 -40.02 33.01 42.90
N PHE A 260 -39.85 31.88 43.59
CA PHE A 260 -39.13 30.72 43.06
C PHE A 260 -39.77 30.19 41.78
N GLU A 261 -41.07 29.92 41.76
CA GLU A 261 -41.79 29.43 40.57
C GLU A 261 -41.71 30.44 39.40
N SER A 262 -41.77 31.74 39.71
CA SER A 262 -41.62 32.80 38.70
C SER A 262 -40.20 32.86 38.12
N LEU A 263 -39.19 32.58 38.95
CA LEU A 263 -37.78 32.63 38.57
C LEU A 263 -37.38 31.37 37.82
N GLU A 264 -37.89 30.20 38.21
CA GLU A 264 -37.78 28.94 37.49
C GLU A 264 -38.39 29.03 36.10
N LYS A 265 -39.57 29.66 35.98
CA LYS A 265 -40.19 29.93 34.67
C LYS A 265 -39.33 30.84 33.81
N LYS A 266 -38.83 31.96 34.34
CA LYS A 266 -37.94 32.88 33.61
C LYS A 266 -36.64 32.20 33.16
N TYR A 267 -36.04 31.39 34.03
CA TYR A 267 -34.85 30.62 33.69
C TYR A 267 -35.13 29.61 32.57
N SER A 268 -36.25 28.89 32.66
CA SER A 268 -36.68 27.95 31.62
C SER A 268 -36.93 28.64 30.28
N ASP A 269 -37.58 29.81 30.29
CA ASP A 269 -37.83 30.61 29.08
C ASP A 269 -36.52 31.10 28.45
N LEU A 270 -35.57 31.60 29.26
CA LEU A 270 -34.23 32.02 28.81
C LEU A 270 -33.42 30.84 28.24
N GLN A 271 -33.49 29.68 28.89
CA GLN A 271 -32.81 28.48 28.44
C GLN A 271 -33.37 28.02 27.09
N GLN A 272 -34.70 28.03 26.92
CA GLN A 272 -35.34 27.72 25.64
C GLN A 272 -34.98 28.72 24.55
N GLU A 273 -34.90 30.02 24.86
CA GLU A 273 -34.53 31.04 23.88
C GLU A 273 -33.07 30.89 23.43
N THR A 274 -32.16 30.58 24.36
CA THR A 274 -30.75 30.32 24.06
C THR A 274 -30.62 29.10 23.16
N LEU A 275 -31.28 28.00 23.51
CA LEU A 275 -31.27 26.78 22.71
C LEU A 275 -31.81 27.01 21.30
N ARG A 276 -32.89 27.80 21.16
CA ARG A 276 -33.44 28.16 19.84
C ARG A 276 -32.44 28.94 18.99
N LYS A 277 -31.71 29.89 19.58
CA LYS A 277 -30.67 30.66 18.88
C LYS A 277 -29.54 29.75 18.41
N ASP A 278 -29.10 28.82 19.25
CA ASP A 278 -28.05 27.86 18.91
C ASP A 278 -28.49 26.91 17.78
N PHE A 279 -29.74 26.42 17.83
CA PHE A 279 -30.32 25.62 16.75
C PHE A 279 -30.41 26.39 15.42
N ASP A 280 -30.85 27.65 15.47
CA ASP A 280 -30.93 28.49 14.28
C ASP A 280 -29.53 28.80 13.69
N GLN A 281 -28.53 28.98 14.54
CA GLN A 281 -27.13 29.15 14.11
C GLN A 281 -26.60 27.87 13.47
N LEU A 282 -26.74 26.72 14.13
CA LEU A 282 -26.30 25.42 13.61
C LEU A 282 -26.97 25.10 12.27
N ARG A 283 -28.26 25.44 12.12
CA ARG A 283 -28.98 25.26 10.87
C ARG A 283 -28.43 26.13 9.74
N LYS A 284 -28.04 27.37 10.02
CA LYS A 284 -27.39 28.25 9.03
C LYS A 284 -26.02 27.72 8.63
N GLU A 285 -25.20 27.30 9.59
CA GLU A 285 -23.88 26.72 9.33
C GLU A 285 -23.99 25.45 8.48
N TYR A 286 -24.92 24.55 8.83
CA TYR A 286 -25.20 23.36 8.04
C TYR A 286 -25.63 23.70 6.61
N GLN A 287 -26.49 24.71 6.42
CA GLN A 287 -26.92 25.14 5.10
C GLN A 287 -25.76 25.73 4.28
N THR A 288 -24.85 26.49 4.92
CA THR A 288 -23.64 26.98 4.24
C THR A 288 -22.68 25.87 3.85
N LEU A 289 -22.52 24.84 4.70
CA LEU A 289 -21.68 23.69 4.38
C LEU A 289 -22.23 22.88 3.20
N LEU A 290 -23.56 22.69 3.14
CA LEU A 290 -24.21 22.05 1.99
C LEU A 290 -23.98 22.81 0.69
N GLU A 291 -24.02 24.14 0.75
CA GLU A 291 -23.76 24.99 -0.41
C GLU A 291 -22.31 24.87 -0.89
N ILE A 292 -21.35 24.97 0.01
CA ILE A 292 -19.91 24.77 -0.31
C ILE A 292 -19.66 23.38 -0.89
N GLN A 293 -20.28 22.35 -0.32
CA GLN A 293 -20.14 20.98 -0.83
C GLN A 293 -20.68 20.86 -2.27
N ARG A 294 -21.79 21.52 -2.58
CA ARG A 294 -22.35 21.57 -3.93
C ARG A 294 -21.41 22.27 -4.89
N GLU A 295 -20.93 23.46 -4.56
CA GLU A 295 -19.99 24.23 -5.39
C GLU A 295 -18.70 23.44 -5.65
N THR A 296 -18.12 22.81 -4.61
CA THR A 296 -16.91 21.99 -4.74
C THR A 296 -17.13 20.78 -5.65
N ALA A 297 -18.32 20.17 -5.61
CA ALA A 297 -18.65 19.05 -6.49
C ALA A 297 -18.79 19.49 -7.96
N GLU A 298 -19.39 20.66 -8.20
CA GLU A 298 -19.50 21.26 -9.54
C GLU A 298 -18.11 21.62 -10.11
N GLU A 299 -17.23 22.21 -9.30
CA GLU A 299 -15.84 22.50 -9.69
C GLU A 299 -15.07 21.24 -10.06
N ARG A 300 -15.17 20.19 -9.23
CA ARG A 300 -14.55 18.89 -9.52
C ARG A 300 -15.02 18.32 -10.86
N ASP A 301 -16.31 18.37 -11.13
CA ASP A 301 -16.89 17.82 -12.37
C ASP A 301 -16.46 18.64 -13.60
N ASN A 302 -16.33 19.95 -13.46
CA ASN A 302 -15.78 20.84 -14.49
C ASN A 302 -14.31 20.48 -14.79
N PHE A 303 -13.46 20.36 -13.76
CA PHE A 303 -12.05 19.98 -13.94
C PHE A 303 -11.91 18.58 -14.58
N PHE A 304 -12.75 17.63 -14.19
CA PHE A 304 -12.77 16.30 -14.81
C PHE A 304 -13.08 16.38 -16.31
N THR A 305 -14.06 17.20 -16.68
CA THR A 305 -14.46 17.40 -18.07
C THR A 305 -13.35 18.07 -18.89
N GLU A 306 -12.72 19.11 -18.34
CA GLU A 306 -11.58 19.80 -18.98
C GLU A 306 -10.39 18.85 -19.18
N LEU A 307 -10.07 18.04 -18.17
CA LEU A 307 -9.00 17.05 -18.24
C LEU A 307 -9.29 16.02 -19.32
N GLN A 308 -10.52 15.53 -19.42
CA GLN A 308 -10.92 14.60 -20.48
C GLN A 308 -10.80 15.24 -21.88
N GLN A 309 -11.15 16.51 -22.01
CA GLN A 309 -11.03 17.24 -23.28
C GLN A 309 -9.57 17.46 -23.67
N ALA A 310 -8.71 17.87 -22.72
CA ALA A 310 -7.28 18.04 -22.94
C ALA A 310 -6.60 16.73 -23.34
N GLN A 311 -6.95 15.61 -22.68
CA GLN A 311 -6.46 14.28 -23.05
C GLN A 311 -6.83 13.89 -24.49
N ARG A 312 -8.05 14.23 -24.94
CA ARG A 312 -8.48 13.98 -26.32
C ARG A 312 -7.72 14.82 -27.35
N SER A 313 -7.37 16.07 -27.03
CA SER A 313 -6.65 16.95 -27.96
C SER A 313 -5.15 16.65 -28.09
N CYS A 314 -4.51 16.11 -27.04
CA CYS A 314 -3.06 15.90 -27.02
C CYS A 314 -2.59 14.63 -27.76
N THR A 315 -3.48 13.70 -28.09
CA THR A 315 -3.15 12.48 -28.83
C THR A 315 -4.17 12.21 -29.94
N PRO A 316 -3.88 12.56 -31.22
CA PRO A 316 -4.74 12.18 -32.33
C PRO A 316 -4.83 10.65 -32.38
N ARG A 317 -5.98 10.10 -31.98
CA ARG A 317 -6.15 8.65 -31.94
C ARG A 317 -6.16 8.08 -33.37
N PRO A 318 -5.49 6.93 -33.62
CA PRO A 318 -5.58 6.25 -34.91
C PRO A 318 -7.05 5.95 -35.25
N ASN A 319 -7.41 6.09 -36.53
CA ASN A 319 -8.73 5.71 -36.99
C ASN A 319 -8.81 4.17 -37.12
N TRP A 320 -9.19 3.52 -36.02
CA TRP A 320 -9.31 2.06 -35.93
C TRP A 320 -10.36 1.46 -36.86
N ALA A 321 -11.30 2.24 -37.40
CA ALA A 321 -12.27 1.72 -38.37
C ALA A 321 -11.58 1.22 -39.65
N LYS A 322 -10.43 1.80 -40.03
CA LYS A 322 -9.65 1.39 -41.20
C LYS A 322 -9.04 -0.02 -41.07
N CYS A 323 -8.85 -0.51 -39.85
CA CYS A 323 -8.27 -1.84 -39.62
C CYS A 323 -9.19 -2.97 -40.13
N SER A 324 -10.50 -2.71 -40.21
CA SER A 324 -11.46 -3.64 -40.81
C SER A 324 -11.21 -3.93 -42.29
N GLU A 325 -10.51 -3.04 -43.02
CA GLU A 325 -10.19 -3.19 -44.44
C GLU A 325 -8.96 -4.10 -44.67
N VAL A 326 -8.10 -4.24 -43.65
CA VAL A 326 -6.81 -4.93 -43.74
C VAL A 326 -6.84 -6.32 -43.10
N ILE A 327 -7.69 -6.52 -42.10
CA ILE A 327 -7.75 -7.79 -41.34
C ILE A 327 -8.65 -8.81 -42.03
N PRO A 328 -8.21 -10.07 -42.19
CA PRO A 328 -9.05 -11.14 -42.70
C PRO A 328 -10.25 -11.38 -41.77
N GLY A 329 -11.47 -11.29 -42.31
CA GLY A 329 -12.73 -11.35 -41.55
C GLY A 329 -13.45 -10.01 -41.39
N GLY A 330 -12.89 -8.90 -41.89
CA GLY A 330 -13.60 -7.64 -42.08
C GLY A 330 -14.04 -6.93 -40.79
N ALA A 331 -15.08 -6.11 -40.90
CA ALA A 331 -15.61 -5.29 -39.81
C ALA A 331 -16.14 -6.12 -38.63
N ASP A 332 -16.77 -7.26 -38.88
CA ASP A 332 -17.38 -8.10 -37.84
C ASP A 332 -16.30 -8.70 -36.92
N ARG A 333 -15.24 -9.27 -37.49
CA ARG A 333 -14.14 -9.85 -36.71
C ARG A 333 -13.34 -8.77 -36.00
N TRP A 334 -13.10 -7.63 -36.64
CA TRP A 334 -12.43 -6.49 -35.98
C TRP A 334 -13.27 -5.92 -34.84
N GLY A 335 -14.60 -5.85 -35.00
CA GLY A 335 -15.53 -5.45 -33.94
C GLY A 335 -15.39 -6.32 -32.69
N CYS A 336 -15.45 -7.65 -32.85
CA CYS A 336 -15.25 -8.59 -31.74
C CYS A 336 -13.85 -8.50 -31.12
N LEU A 337 -12.82 -8.25 -31.94
CA LEU A 337 -11.45 -8.12 -31.46
C LEU A 337 -11.19 -6.79 -30.74
N ALA A 338 -11.91 -5.73 -31.12
CA ALA A 338 -11.73 -4.39 -30.58
C ALA A 338 -12.61 -4.08 -29.37
N GLU A 339 -13.65 -4.88 -29.15
CA GLU A 339 -14.59 -4.70 -28.04
C GLU A 339 -13.86 -4.71 -26.68
N GLY A 340 -14.09 -3.65 -25.89
CA GLY A 340 -13.52 -3.50 -24.55
C GLY A 340 -12.01 -3.18 -24.49
N LYS A 341 -11.31 -3.00 -25.62
CA LYS A 341 -9.85 -2.77 -25.64
C LYS A 341 -9.46 -1.30 -25.77
N THR A 342 -8.33 -0.95 -25.16
CA THR A 342 -7.75 0.39 -25.27
C THR A 342 -7.03 0.58 -26.62
N SER A 343 -6.80 1.83 -27.04
CA SER A 343 -6.07 2.10 -28.29
C SER A 343 -4.68 1.45 -28.34
N ASP A 344 -3.99 1.34 -27.21
CA ASP A 344 -2.68 0.70 -27.12
C ASP A 344 -2.80 -0.82 -27.33
N GLN A 345 -3.75 -1.45 -26.63
CA GLN A 345 -4.07 -2.87 -26.81
C GLN A 345 -4.54 -3.20 -28.24
N LEU A 346 -5.21 -2.26 -28.92
CA LEU A 346 -5.60 -2.43 -30.32
C LEU A 346 -4.40 -2.48 -31.27
N VAL A 347 -3.29 -1.82 -30.94
CA VAL A 347 -2.03 -1.93 -31.70
C VAL A 347 -1.52 -3.37 -31.63
N ASP A 348 -1.45 -3.94 -30.43
CA ASP A 348 -0.93 -5.30 -30.24
C ASP A 348 -1.79 -6.35 -30.95
N VAL A 349 -3.12 -6.20 -30.84
CA VAL A 349 -4.07 -7.07 -31.55
C VAL A 349 -3.91 -6.96 -33.05
N LEU A 350 -3.71 -5.75 -33.58
CA LEU A 350 -3.48 -5.54 -35.01
C LEU A 350 -2.15 -6.17 -35.46
N LEU A 351 -1.07 -5.98 -34.70
CA LEU A 351 0.25 -6.56 -35.01
C LEU A 351 0.23 -8.08 -34.97
N GLU A 352 -0.49 -8.68 -34.02
CA GLU A 352 -0.67 -10.12 -33.93
C GLU A 352 -1.48 -10.67 -35.11
N GLU A 353 -2.56 -10.01 -35.51
CA GLU A 353 -3.39 -10.45 -36.66
C GLU A 353 -2.64 -10.36 -37.98
N ILE A 354 -1.89 -9.28 -38.21
CA ILE A 354 -1.04 -9.12 -39.40
C ILE A 354 0.11 -10.14 -39.38
N GLY A 355 0.79 -10.28 -38.24
CA GLY A 355 1.92 -11.19 -38.07
C GLY A 355 1.53 -12.66 -38.26
N THR A 356 0.39 -13.07 -37.72
CA THR A 356 -0.13 -14.44 -37.88
C THR A 356 -0.60 -14.73 -39.30
N GLY A 357 -1.19 -13.75 -40.00
CA GLY A 357 -1.48 -13.85 -41.43
C GLY A 357 -0.22 -14.09 -42.26
N LEU A 358 0.81 -13.26 -42.07
CA LEU A 358 2.10 -13.39 -42.78
C LEU A 358 2.82 -14.72 -42.49
N LEU A 359 2.75 -15.20 -41.24
CA LEU A 359 3.32 -16.50 -40.88
C LEU A 359 2.66 -17.67 -41.63
N GLN A 360 1.36 -17.61 -41.89
CA GLN A 360 0.65 -18.66 -42.62
C GLN A 360 1.03 -18.69 -44.11
N GLU A 361 1.35 -17.53 -44.68
CA GLU A 361 1.82 -17.40 -46.06
C GLU A 361 3.29 -17.84 -46.22
N MET A 362 4.12 -17.66 -45.20
CA MET A 362 5.55 -18.01 -45.25
C MET A 362 5.79 -19.53 -45.21
N ASN A 363 6.41 -20.08 -46.26
CA ASN A 363 6.70 -21.52 -46.35
C ASN A 363 8.02 -21.93 -45.71
N VAL A 364 8.97 -21.00 -45.61
CA VAL A 364 10.36 -21.26 -45.21
C VAL A 364 10.86 -20.10 -44.34
N PHE A 365 11.62 -20.42 -43.29
CA PHE A 365 12.34 -19.48 -42.44
C PHE A 365 13.83 -19.46 -42.79
N PRO A 366 14.46 -18.27 -42.82
CA PRO A 366 15.92 -18.18 -42.92
C PRO A 366 16.56 -18.63 -41.60
N GLY A 367 17.50 -19.56 -41.66
CA GLY A 367 18.28 -20.01 -40.50
C GLY A 367 19.20 -18.92 -39.97
N TRP A 368 19.36 -18.86 -38.65
CA TRP A 368 20.10 -17.81 -37.94
C TRP A 368 21.61 -18.11 -37.82
N GLY A 369 22.06 -19.25 -38.35
CA GLY A 369 23.46 -19.68 -38.34
C GLY A 369 23.82 -20.51 -37.11
N LYS A 370 25.06 -21.00 -37.07
CA LYS A 370 25.59 -21.90 -36.01
C LYS A 370 26.51 -21.18 -35.00
N GLY A 371 26.48 -19.85 -34.97
CA GLY A 371 27.34 -19.08 -34.07
C GLY A 371 26.97 -19.28 -32.59
N ASP A 372 27.95 -19.11 -31.69
CA ASP A 372 27.75 -19.31 -30.25
C ASP A 372 26.70 -18.36 -29.64
N LYS A 373 26.47 -17.20 -30.26
CA LYS A 373 25.45 -16.21 -29.87
C LYS A 373 24.03 -16.61 -30.24
N VAL A 374 23.84 -17.61 -31.09
CA VAL A 374 22.52 -18.11 -31.48
C VAL A 374 22.06 -19.14 -30.44
N PRO A 375 20.81 -19.07 -29.93
CA PRO A 375 20.29 -20.07 -29.00
C PRO A 375 20.35 -21.46 -29.61
N ILE A 376 20.71 -22.47 -28.81
CA ILE A 376 20.94 -23.85 -29.29
C ILE A 376 19.75 -24.43 -30.07
N TYR A 377 18.52 -24.07 -29.68
CA TYR A 377 17.30 -24.51 -30.35
C TYR A 377 17.06 -23.81 -31.70
N LEU A 378 17.82 -22.78 -32.05
CA LEU A 378 17.77 -22.07 -33.34
C LEU A 378 19.05 -22.21 -34.17
N ARG A 379 20.05 -23.00 -33.73
CA ARG A 379 21.32 -23.16 -34.47
C ARG A 379 21.12 -24.02 -35.72
N HIS A 380 20.73 -23.38 -36.81
CA HIS A 380 20.57 -24.01 -38.11
C HIS A 380 21.11 -23.11 -39.22
N GLU A 381 21.65 -23.72 -40.26
CA GLU A 381 22.28 -23.05 -41.39
C GLU A 381 21.54 -23.45 -42.67
N GLY A 382 21.04 -22.46 -43.41
CA GLY A 382 20.16 -22.67 -44.56
C GLY A 382 18.68 -22.43 -44.23
N GLU A 383 17.82 -22.95 -45.09
CA GLU A 383 16.38 -22.73 -45.07
C GLU A 383 15.63 -23.80 -44.24
N VAL A 384 14.73 -23.36 -43.36
CA VAL A 384 13.95 -24.23 -42.46
C VAL A 384 12.48 -24.20 -42.85
N LYS A 385 11.84 -25.34 -43.05
CA LYS A 385 10.42 -25.37 -43.45
C LYS A 385 9.49 -24.96 -42.30
N ASN A 386 8.51 -24.12 -42.61
CA ASN A 386 7.45 -23.77 -41.68
C ASN A 386 6.39 -24.89 -41.61
N LYS A 387 6.07 -25.37 -40.40
CA LYS A 387 5.05 -26.41 -40.19
C LYS A 387 3.61 -25.87 -40.22
N LYS A 388 3.41 -24.55 -40.30
CA LYS A 388 2.09 -23.88 -40.40
C LYS A 388 1.09 -24.33 -39.33
N LEU A 389 1.53 -24.30 -38.08
CA LEU A 389 0.72 -24.71 -36.94
C LEU A 389 -0.38 -23.69 -36.64
N THR A 390 -1.49 -24.14 -36.04
CA THR A 390 -2.49 -23.23 -35.47
C THR A 390 -2.09 -22.80 -34.07
N LYS A 391 -2.65 -21.68 -33.58
CA LYS A 391 -2.40 -21.21 -32.20
C LYS A 391 -2.70 -22.30 -31.16
N LYS A 392 -3.77 -23.09 -31.38
CA LYS A 392 -4.17 -24.18 -30.50
C LYS A 392 -3.13 -25.29 -30.45
N ASP A 393 -2.57 -25.68 -31.59
CA ASP A 393 -1.55 -26.73 -31.67
C ASP A 393 -0.27 -26.33 -30.95
N VAL A 394 0.16 -25.08 -31.14
CA VAL A 394 1.33 -24.53 -30.45
C VAL A 394 1.13 -24.56 -28.93
N VAL A 395 -0.01 -24.08 -28.42
CA VAL A 395 -0.32 -24.12 -26.98
C VAL A 395 -0.26 -25.55 -26.43
N ASN A 396 -0.83 -26.52 -27.14
CA ASN A 396 -0.83 -27.92 -26.70
C ASN A 396 0.60 -28.47 -26.62
N ILE A 397 1.43 -28.19 -27.61
CA ILE A 397 2.83 -28.61 -27.63
C ILE A 397 3.61 -27.96 -26.47
N LEU A 398 3.41 -26.66 -26.21
CA LEU A 398 4.08 -25.97 -25.10
C LEU A 398 3.65 -26.53 -23.73
N LYS A 399 2.36 -26.87 -23.57
CA LYS A 399 1.87 -27.54 -22.37
C LYS A 399 2.51 -28.90 -22.18
N ASP A 400 2.66 -29.69 -23.25
CA ASP A 400 3.29 -31.01 -23.19
C ASP A 400 4.78 -30.92 -22.85
N ILE A 401 5.50 -29.92 -23.38
CA ILE A 401 6.89 -29.64 -23.03
C ILE A 401 7.03 -29.33 -21.55
N TRP A 402 6.15 -28.49 -21.00
CA TRP A 402 6.18 -28.17 -19.58
C TRP A 402 5.86 -29.36 -18.70
N LYS A 403 4.83 -30.15 -19.04
CA LYS A 403 4.48 -31.39 -18.32
C LYS A 403 5.66 -32.34 -18.25
N GLU A 404 6.36 -32.54 -19.37
CA GLU A 404 7.50 -33.44 -19.41
C GLU A 404 8.73 -32.88 -18.68
N LYS A 405 8.91 -31.55 -18.67
CA LYS A 405 9.98 -30.92 -17.89
C LYS A 405 9.77 -31.07 -16.39
N ILE A 406 8.53 -30.91 -15.92
CA ILE A 406 8.16 -31.07 -14.50
C ILE A 406 8.38 -32.52 -14.06
N ALA A 407 8.02 -33.50 -14.90
CA ALA A 407 8.25 -34.93 -14.62
C ALA A 407 9.73 -35.31 -14.46
N LEU A 408 10.66 -34.47 -14.92
CA LEU A 408 12.12 -34.67 -14.87
C LEU A 408 12.81 -33.87 -13.74
N GLU A 409 12.05 -33.50 -12.70
CA GLU A 409 12.41 -32.60 -11.58
C GLU A 409 13.77 -32.86 -10.91
N GLN A 410 14.30 -34.08 -10.97
CA GLN A 410 15.56 -34.47 -10.32
C GLN A 410 16.83 -33.95 -11.00
N GLN A 411 16.79 -33.52 -12.27
CA GLN A 411 18.00 -33.13 -13.02
C GLN A 411 18.12 -31.64 -13.40
N ARG A 412 17.11 -30.80 -13.09
CA ARG A 412 17.07 -29.34 -13.38
C ARG A 412 17.76 -28.93 -14.71
N PRO A 413 17.40 -29.52 -15.87
CA PRO A 413 18.02 -29.15 -17.14
C PRO A 413 17.67 -27.70 -17.52
N VAL A 414 18.63 -27.00 -18.13
CA VAL A 414 18.47 -25.62 -18.63
C VAL A 414 17.40 -25.60 -19.71
N LEU A 415 16.40 -24.71 -19.62
CA LEU A 415 15.19 -24.77 -20.47
C LEU A 415 15.49 -24.82 -21.99
N PRO A 416 16.38 -23.99 -22.54
CA PRO A 416 16.83 -24.11 -23.94
C PRO A 416 17.31 -25.51 -24.37
N GLU A 417 18.04 -26.20 -23.49
CA GLU A 417 18.61 -27.52 -23.76
C GLU A 417 17.55 -28.60 -23.69
N PHE A 418 16.68 -28.49 -22.68
CA PHE A 418 15.53 -29.35 -22.53
C PHE A 418 14.56 -29.21 -23.72
N PHE A 419 14.29 -27.97 -24.15
CA PHE A 419 13.38 -27.67 -25.25
C PHE A 419 13.85 -28.33 -26.56
N LEU A 420 15.14 -28.19 -26.89
CA LEU A 420 15.71 -28.86 -28.08
C LEU A 420 15.67 -30.38 -27.94
N SER A 421 16.06 -30.91 -26.78
CA SER A 421 16.08 -32.35 -26.51
C SER A 421 14.69 -32.99 -26.60
N TYR A 422 13.66 -32.27 -26.12
CA TYR A 422 12.26 -32.68 -26.28
C TYR A 422 11.89 -32.80 -27.75
N LEU A 423 12.19 -31.77 -28.55
CA LEU A 423 11.82 -31.74 -29.97
C LEU A 423 12.54 -32.82 -30.78
N GLN A 424 13.83 -33.07 -30.49
CA GLN A 424 14.62 -34.14 -31.10
C GLN A 424 14.04 -35.52 -30.79
N ARG A 425 13.65 -35.77 -29.54
CA ARG A 425 13.06 -37.04 -29.13
C ARG A 425 11.66 -37.27 -29.68
N LYS A 426 10.81 -36.23 -29.74
CA LYS A 426 9.42 -36.34 -30.21
C LYS A 426 9.29 -36.37 -31.73
N TYR A 427 10.08 -35.57 -32.43
CA TYR A 427 9.92 -35.32 -33.87
C TYR A 427 11.12 -35.74 -34.73
N GLY A 428 12.18 -36.25 -34.11
CA GLY A 428 13.41 -36.67 -34.77
C GLY A 428 14.36 -35.51 -35.06
N ASP A 429 15.66 -35.82 -35.10
CA ASP A 429 16.74 -34.82 -35.25
C ASP A 429 16.64 -33.99 -36.53
N THR A 430 16.10 -34.57 -37.61
CA THR A 430 15.96 -33.91 -38.90
C THR A 430 14.85 -32.86 -38.92
N SER A 431 13.76 -33.08 -38.18
CA SER A 431 12.61 -32.15 -38.13
C SER A 431 12.63 -31.25 -36.90
N ALA A 432 13.44 -31.54 -35.88
CA ALA A 432 13.49 -30.78 -34.63
C ALA A 432 13.70 -29.27 -34.85
N MET A 433 14.55 -28.90 -35.81
CA MET A 433 14.78 -27.48 -36.15
C MET A 433 13.57 -26.84 -36.83
N GLU A 434 12.85 -27.57 -37.70
CA GLU A 434 11.61 -27.09 -38.33
C GLU A 434 10.53 -26.79 -37.29
N TRP A 435 10.39 -27.67 -36.29
CA TRP A 435 9.48 -27.47 -35.17
C TRP A 435 9.92 -26.32 -34.27
N SER A 436 11.22 -26.23 -33.97
CA SER A 436 11.75 -25.17 -33.11
C SER A 436 11.52 -23.78 -33.70
N TYR A 437 11.85 -23.57 -34.98
CA TYR A 437 11.61 -22.30 -35.67
C TYR A 437 10.11 -21.97 -35.75
N THR A 438 9.28 -22.97 -36.08
CA THR A 438 7.83 -22.75 -36.17
C THR A 438 7.24 -22.37 -34.81
N LEU A 439 7.61 -23.06 -33.72
CA LEU A 439 7.14 -22.74 -32.37
C LEU A 439 7.66 -21.38 -31.92
N TYR A 440 8.95 -21.09 -32.14
CA TYR A 440 9.57 -19.84 -31.76
C TYR A 440 8.89 -18.62 -32.41
N GLU A 441 8.65 -18.69 -33.72
CA GLU A 441 8.01 -17.62 -34.48
C GLU A 441 6.53 -17.42 -34.08
N ASN A 442 5.79 -18.51 -33.85
CA ASN A 442 4.41 -18.43 -33.36
C ASN A 442 4.35 -17.79 -31.96
N MET A 443 5.27 -18.16 -31.06
CA MET A 443 5.31 -17.59 -29.73
C MET A 443 5.72 -16.11 -29.73
N ARG A 444 6.63 -15.71 -30.63
CA ARG A 444 7.07 -14.31 -30.77
C ARG A 444 5.94 -13.39 -31.24
N LEU A 445 5.04 -13.89 -32.09
CA LEU A 445 4.02 -13.10 -32.77
C LEU A 445 2.63 -13.14 -32.11
N CYS A 446 2.43 -13.96 -31.08
CA CYS A 446 1.16 -14.07 -30.36
C CYS A 446 1.28 -13.64 -28.89
N PRO A 447 1.55 -12.36 -28.59
CA PRO A 447 1.68 -11.86 -27.22
C PRO A 447 0.36 -11.92 -26.43
N SER A 448 -0.81 -11.88 -27.11
CA SER A 448 -2.10 -11.99 -26.41
C SER A 448 -2.33 -13.37 -25.79
N ASN A 449 -1.65 -14.41 -26.29
CA ASN A 449 -1.73 -15.73 -25.70
C ASN A 449 -0.71 -15.86 -24.56
N HIS A 450 -1.20 -15.75 -23.34
CA HIS A 450 -0.41 -15.83 -22.12
C HIS A 450 0.51 -17.06 -22.07
N VAL A 451 0.06 -18.25 -22.53
CA VAL A 451 0.88 -19.47 -22.52
C VAL A 451 2.10 -19.33 -23.45
N MET A 452 1.90 -18.72 -24.62
CA MET A 452 2.96 -18.52 -25.59
C MET A 452 3.93 -17.42 -25.17
N SER A 453 3.42 -16.27 -24.74
CA SER A 453 4.24 -15.14 -24.30
C SER A 453 5.15 -15.54 -23.15
N SER A 454 4.59 -16.18 -22.12
CA SER A 454 5.39 -16.57 -20.96
C SER A 454 6.40 -17.66 -21.29
N PHE A 455 6.06 -18.64 -22.15
CA PHE A 455 7.04 -19.64 -22.59
C PHE A 455 8.19 -18.97 -23.36
N TYR A 456 7.88 -18.03 -24.24
CA TYR A 456 8.85 -17.28 -25.03
C TYR A 456 9.83 -16.49 -24.17
N ASP A 457 9.32 -15.78 -23.17
CA ASP A 457 10.15 -14.92 -22.31
C ASP A 457 11.11 -15.74 -21.44
N ILE A 458 10.67 -16.91 -20.95
CA ILE A 458 11.54 -17.84 -20.20
C ILE A 458 12.54 -18.52 -21.16
N LEU A 459 12.11 -18.92 -22.37
CA LEU A 459 12.97 -19.58 -23.36
C LEU A 459 14.06 -18.66 -23.91
N THR A 460 13.77 -17.37 -24.04
CA THR A 460 14.72 -16.35 -24.51
C THR A 460 15.57 -15.76 -23.39
N GLY A 461 15.32 -16.15 -22.13
CA GLY A 461 16.06 -15.67 -20.96
C GLY A 461 15.81 -14.19 -20.64
N LYS A 462 14.71 -13.62 -21.16
CA LYS A 462 14.24 -12.28 -20.75
C LYS A 462 13.78 -12.28 -19.30
N VAL A 463 13.22 -13.40 -18.86
CA VAL A 463 12.99 -13.75 -17.45
C VAL A 463 14.01 -14.83 -17.10
N GLY A 464 14.63 -14.78 -15.91
CA GLY A 464 15.53 -15.84 -15.44
C GLY A 464 14.84 -17.22 -15.44
N ASN A 465 15.57 -18.32 -15.19
CA ASN A 465 15.01 -19.69 -15.06
C ASN A 465 14.08 -19.83 -13.83
N LEU A 466 13.07 -18.98 -13.75
CA LEU A 466 12.08 -18.82 -12.70
C LEU A 466 10.75 -18.59 -13.42
N PHE A 467 10.07 -19.71 -13.67
CA PHE A 467 8.61 -19.86 -13.55
C PHE A 467 7.77 -18.60 -13.84
N GLY A 468 7.76 -18.18 -15.11
CA GLY A 468 7.30 -16.85 -15.54
C GLY A 468 5.87 -16.45 -15.17
N PRO A 469 4.82 -17.25 -15.41
CA PRO A 469 3.46 -16.89 -14.98
C PRO A 469 3.06 -17.48 -13.61
N TRP A 470 4.00 -18.15 -12.95
CA TRP A 470 3.68 -19.08 -11.87
C TRP A 470 4.17 -18.55 -10.53
N ASN A 471 4.78 -17.37 -10.40
CA ASN A 471 5.37 -17.00 -9.11
C ASN A 471 4.31 -16.70 -8.03
N THR A 472 3.22 -16.03 -8.40
CA THR A 472 2.03 -15.89 -7.55
C THR A 472 1.23 -17.19 -7.44
N CYS A 473 1.14 -17.99 -8.50
CA CYS A 473 0.49 -19.31 -8.44
C CYS A 473 1.27 -20.29 -7.55
N ILE A 474 2.60 -20.24 -7.56
CA ILE A 474 3.52 -21.05 -6.76
C ILE A 474 3.45 -20.58 -5.32
N LEU A 475 3.46 -19.27 -5.06
CA LEU A 475 3.20 -18.78 -3.71
C LEU A 475 1.81 -19.21 -3.23
N LEU A 476 0.78 -19.14 -4.06
CA LEU A 476 -0.58 -19.58 -3.70
C LEU A 476 -0.63 -21.09 -3.43
N MET A 477 0.03 -21.91 -4.24
CA MET A 477 0.15 -23.35 -4.02
C MET A 477 0.94 -23.65 -2.74
N ALA A 478 2.07 -22.99 -2.53
CA ALA A 478 2.89 -23.15 -1.33
C ALA A 478 2.18 -22.65 -0.06
N MET A 479 1.38 -21.59 -0.14
CA MET A 479 0.55 -21.11 0.97
C MET A 479 -0.58 -22.09 1.29
N ARG A 480 -1.20 -22.68 0.27
CA ARG A 480 -2.21 -23.74 0.45
C ARG A 480 -1.60 -25.01 1.06
N GLU A 481 -0.39 -25.35 0.68
CA GLU A 481 0.33 -26.51 1.23
C GLU A 481 0.82 -26.25 2.67
N ALA A 482 1.38 -25.07 2.95
CA ALA A 482 1.86 -24.71 4.28
C ALA A 482 0.72 -24.42 5.28
N PHE A 483 -0.44 -23.99 4.78
CA PHE A 483 -1.59 -23.61 5.60
C PHE A 483 -2.90 -24.26 5.09
N PRO A 484 -3.02 -25.59 5.20
CA PRO A 484 -4.14 -26.34 4.60
C PRO A 484 -5.51 -25.97 5.19
N LEU A 485 -5.55 -25.50 6.45
CA LEU A 485 -6.79 -25.15 7.15
C LEU A 485 -7.24 -23.69 6.96
N LYS A 486 -6.45 -22.87 6.26
CA LYS A 486 -6.81 -21.46 6.07
C LYS A 486 -7.88 -21.30 4.99
N ARG A 487 -8.83 -20.41 5.25
CA ARG A 487 -9.86 -20.03 4.28
C ARG A 487 -9.26 -19.36 3.05
N GLN A 488 -9.95 -19.48 1.91
CA GLN A 488 -9.50 -18.90 0.65
C GLN A 488 -9.27 -17.39 0.74
N ASP A 489 -10.15 -16.66 1.43
CA ASP A 489 -10.00 -15.21 1.63
C ASP A 489 -8.75 -14.87 2.44
N SER A 490 -8.45 -15.66 3.48
CA SER A 490 -7.23 -15.51 4.29
C SER A 490 -5.97 -15.78 3.46
N ILE A 491 -6.00 -16.76 2.56
CA ILE A 491 -4.90 -17.04 1.64
C ILE A 491 -4.74 -15.89 0.64
N GLN A 492 -5.85 -15.36 0.11
CA GLN A 492 -5.80 -14.22 -0.80
C GLN A 492 -5.23 -12.98 -0.11
N GLU A 493 -5.62 -12.70 1.13
CA GLU A 493 -5.03 -11.63 1.94
C GLU A 493 -3.51 -11.78 2.13
N LEU A 494 -3.00 -13.02 2.24
CA LEU A 494 -1.56 -13.27 2.32
C LEU A 494 -0.87 -13.03 0.99
N ILE A 495 -1.51 -13.39 -0.13
CA ILE A 495 -1.01 -13.07 -1.47
C ILE A 495 -0.98 -11.56 -1.67
N ASP A 496 -2.02 -10.85 -1.26
CA ASP A 496 -2.07 -9.39 -1.38
C ASP A 496 -1.01 -8.72 -0.49
N ALA A 497 -0.82 -9.23 0.74
CA ALA A 497 0.24 -8.77 1.65
C ALA A 497 1.65 -9.06 1.10
N SER A 498 1.84 -10.16 0.36
CA SER A 498 3.12 -10.47 -0.29
C SER A 498 3.44 -9.55 -1.48
N ARG A 499 2.43 -8.84 -2.00
CA ARG A 499 2.54 -7.86 -3.07
C ARG A 499 2.70 -6.42 -2.56
N TYR A 500 2.65 -6.20 -1.25
CA TYR A 500 2.65 -4.86 -0.64
C TYR A 500 3.85 -3.98 -1.03
N LYS A 501 5.00 -4.56 -1.39
CA LYS A 501 6.20 -3.84 -1.84
C LYS A 501 6.32 -3.66 -3.36
N LEU A 502 5.39 -4.22 -4.13
CA LEU A 502 5.40 -4.17 -5.58
C LEU A 502 4.37 -3.13 -6.05
N ASP A 503 4.77 -1.86 -6.08
CA ASP A 503 4.15 -0.84 -6.94
C ASP A 503 4.40 -1.13 -8.45
N CYS A 504 4.92 -2.30 -8.80
CA CYS A 504 5.22 -2.73 -10.15
C CYS A 504 4.24 -3.80 -10.60
N THR A 505 3.77 -3.65 -11.83
CA THR A 505 2.99 -4.60 -12.64
C THR A 505 3.68 -5.94 -12.94
N GLU A 506 4.66 -6.35 -12.14
CA GLU A 506 5.37 -7.63 -12.28
C GLU A 506 4.76 -8.66 -11.32
N GLU A 507 4.30 -9.80 -11.85
CA GLU A 507 3.76 -10.94 -11.10
C GLU A 507 4.84 -11.69 -10.25
N LEU A 508 6.00 -11.07 -10.02
CA LEU A 508 7.19 -11.67 -9.45
C LEU A 508 7.40 -11.23 -7.98
N ILE A 509 7.26 -12.17 -7.06
CA ILE A 509 7.41 -11.94 -5.61
C ILE A 509 8.84 -12.28 -5.17
N ASP A 510 9.53 -11.35 -4.50
CA ASP A 510 10.82 -11.63 -3.83
C ASP A 510 10.61 -12.28 -2.47
N TYR A 511 10.61 -13.61 -2.45
CA TYR A 511 10.44 -14.41 -1.23
C TYR A 511 11.43 -14.06 -0.11
N LYS A 512 12.65 -13.62 -0.43
CA LYS A 512 13.63 -13.30 0.61
C LYS A 512 13.29 -12.00 1.34
N SER A 513 12.64 -11.06 0.65
CA SER A 513 12.20 -9.80 1.25
C SER A 513 11.02 -9.98 2.19
N LEU A 514 10.16 -10.97 1.94
CA LEU A 514 8.95 -11.23 2.74
C LEU A 514 9.26 -11.51 4.23
N PHE A 515 10.44 -12.03 4.53
CA PHE A 515 10.86 -12.44 5.87
C PHE A 515 11.93 -11.53 6.49
N LYS A 516 12.18 -10.36 5.89
CA LYS A 516 13.05 -9.36 6.51
C LYS A 516 12.29 -8.63 7.62
N GLU A 517 13.07 -8.02 8.50
CA GLU A 517 12.59 -7.04 9.46
C GLU A 517 13.05 -5.66 8.98
N ASP A 518 12.25 -4.64 9.23
CA ASP A 518 12.63 -3.26 8.94
C ASP A 518 13.72 -2.77 9.90
N GLU A 519 14.19 -1.54 9.70
CA GLU A 519 15.26 -0.91 10.50
C GLU A 519 14.89 -0.78 11.99
N GLU A 520 13.60 -0.95 12.34
CA GLU A 520 13.06 -0.88 13.69
C GLU A 520 12.83 -2.28 14.30
N GLY A 521 13.15 -3.35 13.55
CA GLY A 521 12.99 -4.75 13.96
C GLY A 521 11.56 -5.27 13.80
N ASN A 522 10.67 -4.54 13.12
CA ASN A 522 9.31 -5.00 12.87
C ASN A 522 9.27 -5.92 11.66
N PRO A 523 8.47 -7.01 11.71
CA PRO A 523 8.30 -7.89 10.57
C PRO A 523 7.61 -7.17 9.41
N GLU A 524 8.03 -7.50 8.19
CA GLU A 524 7.38 -7.04 6.97
C GLU A 524 5.88 -7.41 6.93
N PRO A 525 5.05 -6.68 6.15
CA PRO A 525 3.59 -6.81 6.14
C PRO A 525 3.07 -8.23 5.94
N PHE A 526 3.78 -9.04 5.15
CA PHE A 526 3.46 -10.46 4.95
C PHE A 526 3.57 -11.27 6.25
N VAL A 527 4.70 -11.18 6.97
CA VAL A 527 4.90 -11.88 8.25
C VAL A 527 4.00 -11.30 9.33
N ALA A 528 3.82 -9.98 9.36
CA ALA A 528 2.86 -9.34 10.26
C ALA A 528 1.43 -9.87 10.02
N LYS A 529 1.04 -10.07 8.75
CA LYS A 529 -0.25 -10.62 8.38
C LYS A 529 -0.40 -12.09 8.80
N ILE A 530 0.61 -12.93 8.60
CA ILE A 530 0.64 -14.31 9.09
C ILE A 530 0.45 -14.34 10.62
N ARG A 531 1.21 -13.52 11.36
CA ARG A 531 1.10 -13.42 12.82
C ARG A 531 -0.31 -12.98 13.23
N SER A 532 -0.89 -11.99 12.55
CA SER A 532 -2.25 -11.51 12.84
C SER A 532 -3.30 -12.60 12.57
N GLN A 533 -3.17 -13.36 11.49
CA GLN A 533 -4.09 -14.45 11.15
C GLN A 533 -3.97 -15.58 12.17
N TYR A 534 -2.75 -15.97 12.55
CA TYR A 534 -2.51 -16.97 13.59
C TYR A 534 -3.14 -16.57 14.93
N ILE A 535 -2.97 -15.32 15.39
CA ILE A 535 -3.58 -14.84 16.64
C ILE A 535 -5.11 -14.93 16.57
N ARG A 536 -5.72 -14.50 15.46
CA ARG A 536 -7.17 -14.57 15.27
C ARG A 536 -7.68 -16.01 15.28
N GLU A 537 -7.03 -16.90 14.54
CA GLU A 537 -7.39 -18.32 14.45
C GLU A 537 -7.27 -19.02 15.81
N LYS A 538 -6.20 -18.72 16.56
CA LYS A 538 -6.02 -19.23 17.92
C LYS A 538 -7.12 -18.76 18.87
N GLN A 539 -7.48 -17.48 18.82
CA GLN A 539 -8.59 -16.95 19.62
C GLN A 539 -9.92 -17.59 19.26
N GLU A 540 -10.17 -17.86 17.97
CA GLU A 540 -11.36 -18.58 17.51
C GLU A 540 -11.36 -20.01 18.04
N TYR A 541 -10.23 -20.71 17.92
CA TYR A 541 -10.09 -22.09 18.39
C TYR A 541 -10.34 -22.24 19.89
N LEU A 542 -9.77 -21.35 20.70
CA LEU A 542 -10.01 -21.34 22.15
C LEU A 542 -11.44 -20.90 22.50
N ARG A 543 -12.09 -20.09 21.67
CA ARG A 543 -13.51 -19.76 21.85
C ARG A 543 -14.40 -20.97 21.57
N GLU A 544 -14.10 -21.76 20.55
CA GLU A 544 -14.79 -23.02 20.29
C GLU A 544 -14.59 -24.02 21.42
N LEU A 545 -13.37 -24.13 21.95
CA LEU A 545 -13.08 -24.94 23.13
C LEU A 545 -13.92 -24.49 24.33
N ARG A 546 -13.96 -23.18 24.62
CA ARG A 546 -14.81 -22.61 25.67
C ARG A 546 -16.29 -22.97 25.47
N ASN A 547 -16.79 -22.85 24.24
CA ASN A 547 -18.17 -23.18 23.92
C ASN A 547 -18.48 -24.68 24.10
N ASN A 548 -17.51 -25.56 23.85
CA ASN A 548 -17.66 -27.00 24.05
C ASN A 548 -17.65 -27.39 25.53
N LEU A 549 -16.78 -26.74 26.33
CA LEU A 549 -16.74 -26.89 27.78
C LEU A 549 -18.01 -26.35 28.47
N GLY A 550 -18.78 -25.50 27.78
CA GLY A 550 -20.10 -25.03 28.23
C GLY A 550 -20.02 -24.20 29.51
N ASP A 551 -20.87 -24.53 30.48
CA ASP A 551 -20.97 -23.82 31.78
C ASP A 551 -20.06 -24.42 32.87
N LEU A 552 -19.09 -25.27 32.50
CA LEU A 552 -18.12 -25.80 33.46
C LEU A 552 -17.29 -24.66 34.04
N ILE A 553 -17.21 -24.61 35.37
CA ILE A 553 -16.40 -23.63 36.11
C ILE A 553 -14.94 -24.12 36.21
N GLU A 554 -14.77 -25.44 36.25
CA GLU A 554 -13.55 -26.16 36.56
C GLU A 554 -13.45 -27.39 35.66
N VAL A 555 -12.25 -27.66 35.13
CA VAL A 555 -12.00 -28.76 34.17
C VAL A 555 -10.86 -29.66 34.63
N ASN A 556 -11.04 -30.97 34.49
CA ASN A 556 -9.98 -31.96 34.65
C ASN A 556 -9.32 -32.28 33.29
N ALA A 557 -8.21 -33.04 33.32
CA ALA A 557 -7.43 -33.33 32.13
C ALA A 557 -8.23 -34.15 31.09
N GLU A 558 -9.10 -35.06 31.53
CA GLU A 558 -9.91 -35.90 30.63
C GLU A 558 -11.03 -35.09 29.96
N ASP A 559 -11.63 -34.14 30.67
CA ASP A 559 -12.63 -33.22 30.12
C ASP A 559 -12.03 -32.31 29.05
N LEU A 560 -10.81 -31.80 29.30
CA LEU A 560 -10.07 -31.01 28.31
C LEU A 560 -9.67 -31.85 27.10
N LYS A 561 -9.20 -33.09 27.31
CA LYS A 561 -8.89 -34.03 26.22
C LYS A 561 -10.13 -34.31 25.37
N ALA A 562 -11.26 -34.64 25.99
CA ALA A 562 -12.52 -34.87 25.31
C ALA A 562 -13.00 -33.63 24.54
N ALA A 563 -12.88 -32.44 25.13
CA ALA A 563 -13.27 -31.20 24.48
C ALA A 563 -12.40 -30.90 23.24
N PHE A 564 -11.09 -31.08 23.34
CA PHE A 564 -10.17 -30.95 22.21
C PHE A 564 -10.47 -31.96 21.09
N CYS A 565 -10.62 -33.25 21.41
CA CYS A 565 -10.97 -34.27 20.41
C CYS A 565 -12.33 -34.01 19.77
N THR A 566 -13.26 -33.34 20.46
CA THR A 566 -14.58 -33.01 19.91
C THR A 566 -14.50 -31.86 18.91
N ILE A 567 -13.67 -30.85 19.17
CA ILE A 567 -13.53 -29.68 18.29
C ILE A 567 -12.51 -29.89 17.17
N ASP A 568 -11.49 -30.73 17.39
CA ASP A 568 -10.38 -31.02 16.49
C ASP A 568 -10.09 -32.54 16.47
N PRO A 569 -10.87 -33.33 15.71
CA PRO A 569 -10.78 -34.78 15.72
C PRO A 569 -9.44 -35.35 15.22
N ASP A 570 -8.68 -34.56 14.45
CA ASP A 570 -7.40 -34.98 13.85
C ASP A 570 -6.19 -34.64 14.74
N ILE A 571 -6.40 -34.12 15.96
CA ILE A 571 -5.30 -33.85 16.88
C ILE A 571 -4.61 -35.15 17.31
N ASP A 572 -3.29 -35.19 17.17
CA ASP A 572 -2.51 -36.33 17.64
C ASP A 572 -2.30 -36.28 19.17
N ASP A 573 -2.17 -37.46 19.79
CA ASP A 573 -2.06 -37.60 21.24
C ASP A 573 -0.89 -36.81 21.83
N GLN A 574 0.22 -36.68 21.09
CA GLN A 574 1.42 -35.97 21.58
C GLN A 574 1.20 -34.45 21.62
N THR A 575 0.55 -33.89 20.60
CA THR A 575 0.14 -32.48 20.58
C THR A 575 -0.92 -32.20 21.65
N LEU A 576 -1.88 -33.11 21.81
CA LEU A 576 -2.93 -33.01 22.82
C LEU A 576 -2.35 -32.99 24.24
N ASP A 577 -1.43 -33.91 24.55
CA ASP A 577 -0.75 -33.94 25.85
C ASP A 577 0.10 -32.70 26.09
N THR A 578 0.68 -32.10 25.03
CA THR A 578 1.39 -30.82 25.13
C THR A 578 0.43 -29.69 25.51
N TYR A 579 -0.75 -29.62 24.90
CA TYR A 579 -1.76 -28.59 25.19
C TYR A 579 -2.33 -28.75 26.60
N VAL A 580 -2.64 -29.97 27.01
CA VAL A 580 -3.04 -30.26 28.39
C VAL A 580 -1.91 -29.86 29.35
N GLY A 581 -0.65 -30.21 29.05
CA GLY A 581 0.51 -29.81 29.84
C GLY A 581 0.66 -28.28 30.01
N LEU A 582 0.33 -27.51 28.97
CA LEU A 582 0.31 -26.04 29.02
C LEU A 582 -0.81 -25.50 29.92
N ALA A 583 -2.00 -26.09 29.87
CA ALA A 583 -3.14 -25.67 30.69
C ALA A 583 -2.90 -25.89 32.20
N TYR A 584 -2.20 -26.97 32.56
CA TYR A 584 -1.89 -27.31 33.96
C TYR A 584 -0.51 -26.77 34.44
N GLN A 585 0.28 -26.13 33.56
CA GLN A 585 1.64 -25.65 33.87
C GLN A 585 2.49 -26.74 34.56
N VAL A 586 2.69 -27.88 33.90
CA VAL A 586 3.52 -28.97 34.43
C VAL A 586 5.01 -28.61 34.36
N GLY A 587 5.44 -27.71 35.25
CA GLY A 587 6.79 -27.69 35.77
C GLY A 587 6.94 -28.90 36.68
N ARG A 588 8.00 -29.69 36.48
CA ARG A 588 8.36 -30.79 37.39
C ARG A 588 8.30 -30.25 38.83
N GLU A 589 7.52 -30.90 39.70
CA GLU A 589 7.25 -30.57 41.11
C GLU A 589 5.87 -29.94 41.44
N GLN A 590 4.77 -30.57 41.00
CA GLN A 590 3.51 -30.72 41.79
C GLN A 590 2.50 -31.57 40.99
N THR A 591 2.34 -32.84 41.38
CA THR A 591 1.47 -33.83 40.72
C THR A 591 0.13 -34.02 41.44
N ASP A 592 -0.51 -32.95 41.93
CA ASP A 592 -1.79 -33.06 42.68
C ASP A 592 -2.80 -31.94 42.33
N GLN A 593 -2.75 -31.35 41.13
CA GLN A 593 -3.83 -30.47 40.65
C GLN A 593 -4.77 -31.26 39.73
N GLU A 594 -5.80 -31.85 40.34
CA GLU A 594 -6.77 -32.72 39.65
C GLU A 594 -7.74 -31.90 38.75
N VAL A 595 -7.93 -30.61 39.05
CA VAL A 595 -8.88 -29.72 38.36
C VAL A 595 -8.35 -28.26 38.33
N VAL A 596 -8.58 -27.53 37.23
CA VAL A 596 -8.18 -26.12 37.04
C VAL A 596 -9.39 -25.28 36.57
N PRO A 597 -9.58 -24.03 37.04
CA PRO A 597 -10.65 -23.17 36.53
C PRO A 597 -10.54 -22.96 35.01
N VAL A 598 -11.69 -23.01 34.31
CA VAL A 598 -11.73 -22.94 32.85
C VAL A 598 -11.07 -21.68 32.30
N ASP A 599 -11.36 -20.51 32.89
CA ASP A 599 -10.76 -19.24 32.45
C ASP A 599 -9.23 -19.25 32.62
N THR A 600 -8.71 -19.82 33.72
CA THR A 600 -7.27 -19.95 33.95
C THR A 600 -6.60 -20.91 32.97
N ALA A 601 -7.26 -22.04 32.65
CA ALA A 601 -6.77 -22.98 31.64
C ALA A 601 -6.72 -22.31 30.25
N LEU A 602 -7.77 -21.57 29.87
CA LEU A 602 -7.83 -20.85 28.60
C LEU A 602 -6.81 -19.71 28.51
N GLU A 603 -6.57 -18.95 29.58
CA GLU A 603 -5.53 -17.92 29.63
C GLU A 603 -4.13 -18.50 29.42
N ARG A 604 -3.85 -19.65 30.05
CA ARG A 604 -2.56 -20.36 29.89
C ARG A 604 -2.39 -20.88 28.47
N LEU A 605 -3.43 -21.47 27.89
CA LEU A 605 -3.43 -21.90 26.49
C LEU A 605 -3.29 -20.71 25.52
N LEU A 606 -3.88 -19.56 25.85
CA LEU A 606 -3.74 -18.33 25.08
C LEU A 606 -2.30 -17.77 25.13
N ALA A 607 -1.54 -18.04 26.20
CA ALA A 607 -0.13 -17.68 26.30
C ALA A 607 0.83 -18.69 25.61
N GLY A 608 0.46 -19.97 25.54
CA GLY A 608 1.28 -21.04 24.91
C GLY A 608 1.17 -21.10 23.37
N ASP A 609 1.88 -22.01 22.68
CA ASP A 609 1.69 -22.21 21.23
C ASP A 609 0.58 -23.25 21.00
N VAL A 610 -0.62 -22.77 20.63
CA VAL A 610 -1.82 -23.61 20.45
C VAL A 610 -2.41 -23.29 19.09
N ARG A 611 -2.58 -24.32 18.26
CA ARG A 611 -3.15 -24.24 16.92
C ARG A 611 -4.02 -25.47 16.65
N ARG A 612 -4.99 -25.30 15.77
CA ARG A 612 -5.82 -26.40 15.27
C ARG A 612 -5.01 -27.27 14.30
N VAL A 613 -5.19 -28.59 14.37
CA VAL A 613 -4.47 -29.60 13.57
C VAL A 613 -5.30 -30.05 12.36
N GLY A 614 -6.61 -30.28 12.54
CA GLY A 614 -7.55 -30.68 11.49
C GLY A 614 -8.61 -29.62 11.12
N PRO A 615 -9.45 -29.88 10.11
CA PRO A 615 -10.58 -29.01 9.80
C PRO A 615 -11.56 -28.93 10.96
N ALA A 616 -12.28 -27.82 11.08
CA ALA A 616 -13.30 -27.69 12.12
C ALA A 616 -14.42 -28.71 11.88
N ALA A 617 -14.88 -29.38 12.94
CA ALA A 617 -15.91 -30.42 12.88
C ALA A 617 -17.26 -29.99 12.23
N ARG A 618 -17.44 -28.69 11.94
CA ARG A 618 -18.62 -28.15 11.23
C ARG A 618 -18.43 -27.99 9.71
N GLU A 619 -17.19 -27.98 9.20
CA GLU A 619 -16.92 -27.75 7.76
C GLU A 619 -17.04 -29.02 6.90
N GLU A 620 -17.03 -30.22 7.50
CA GLU A 620 -17.24 -31.50 6.78
C GLU A 620 -18.61 -31.60 6.08
N SER A 621 -19.55 -30.70 6.39
CA SER A 621 -20.88 -30.67 5.76
C SER A 621 -20.98 -29.83 4.48
N LYS A 622 -19.88 -29.20 4.01
CA LYS A 622 -19.92 -28.29 2.85
C LYS A 622 -18.91 -28.57 1.73
N THR A 623 -18.25 -29.71 1.71
CA THR A 623 -17.43 -30.14 0.55
C THR A 623 -18.16 -31.20 -0.25
N ASP A 624 -19.19 -30.78 -0.99
CA ASP A 624 -19.64 -31.47 -2.20
C ASP A 624 -18.98 -30.81 -3.42
N CYS A 625 -18.45 -31.66 -4.30
CA CYS A 625 -18.04 -31.42 -5.69
C CYS A 625 -16.73 -30.63 -5.91
N VAL A 626 -15.63 -31.40 -5.99
CA VAL A 626 -14.54 -31.12 -6.92
C VAL A 626 -15.04 -31.43 -8.33
N GLU A 627 -14.95 -30.48 -9.27
CA GLU A 627 -14.92 -30.79 -10.70
C GLU A 627 -13.62 -30.22 -11.29
N GLU A 628 -12.78 -31.14 -11.78
CA GLU A 628 -11.63 -30.92 -12.67
C GLU A 628 -12.03 -30.43 -14.07
#